data_AF-A0A8T2KEP1-F1
#
_entry.id   AF-A0A8T2KEP1-F1
#
_cell.length_a   1.000
_cell.length_b   1.000
_cell.length_c   1.000
_cell.angle_alpha   90.00
_cell.angle_beta   90.00
_cell.angle_gamma   90.00
#
_symmetry.space_group_name_H-M   'P 1'
#
loop_
_entity.id
_entity.type
_entity.pdbx_description
1 polymer ?
#
loop_
_entity_poly.entity_id
_entity_poly.type
_entity_poly.pdbx_seq_one_letter_code
_entity_poly.pdbx_strand_id
1 'polypeptide(L)' 'MFFSLDWNGLLRQKAEFVPQLEAEDDTSYFDTRSERYHHLASEEDEETNDEESSVEIRQFSSCSHRFSKVCL' A
#
# COMPACT_ATOMS: atom_id res chain seq x y z
N MET A 1 30.27 -8.02 1.09
CA MET A 1 30.20 -6.73 0.37
C MET A 1 29.62 -7.00 -1.01
N PHE A 2 28.65 -6.21 -1.47
CA PHE A 2 27.81 -6.48 -2.65
C PHE A 2 28.53 -6.24 -4.01
N PHE A 3 29.85 -6.47 -4.07
CA PHE A 3 30.66 -6.17 -5.24
C PHE A 3 30.33 -7.05 -6.46
N SER A 4 29.79 -8.24 -6.25
CA SER A 4 29.36 -9.16 -7.32
C SER A 4 27.91 -8.95 -7.74
N LEU A 5 27.21 -7.95 -7.19
CA LEU A 5 25.82 -7.69 -7.52
C LEU A 5 25.73 -6.83 -8.78
N ASP A 6 25.10 -7.35 -9.83
CA ASP A 6 24.71 -6.56 -10.98
C ASP A 6 23.46 -5.71 -10.65
N TRP A 7 23.69 -4.47 -10.22
CA TRP A 7 22.61 -3.52 -9.93
C TRP A 7 21.78 -3.15 -11.15
N ASN A 8 22.36 -3.18 -12.36
CA ASN A 8 21.61 -2.86 -13.57
C ASN A 8 20.62 -3.98 -13.89
N GLY A 9 20.98 -5.24 -13.62
CA GLY A 9 20.20 -6.44 -13.90
C GLY A 9 19.33 -6.94 -12.75
N LEU A 10 19.52 -6.45 -11.52
CA LEU A 10 18.90 -6.99 -10.29
C LEU A 10 17.39 -7.23 -10.42
N LEU A 11 16.64 -6.22 -10.88
CA LEU A 11 15.17 -6.30 -11.00
C LEU A 11 14.68 -7.16 -12.18
N ARG A 12 15.59 -7.61 -13.07
CA ARG A 12 15.28 -8.46 -14.22
C ARG A 12 15.52 -9.95 -13.95
N GLN A 13 16.05 -10.28 -12.77
CA GLN A 13 16.30 -11.66 -12.36
C GLN A 13 15.13 -12.18 -11.52
N LYS A 14 14.84 -13.47 -11.63
CA LYS A 14 13.88 -14.13 -10.73
C LYS A 14 14.50 -14.21 -9.35
N ALA A 15 13.75 -13.78 -8.32
CA ALA A 15 14.16 -13.97 -6.93
C ALA A 15 14.31 -15.47 -6.62
N GLU A 16 15.32 -15.81 -5.82
CA GLU A 16 15.56 -17.19 -5.39
C GLU A 16 14.35 -17.75 -4.63
N PHE A 17 13.72 -16.90 -3.82
CA PHE A 17 12.48 -17.20 -3.12
C PHE A 17 11.30 -16.46 -3.75
N VAL A 18 10.23 -17.20 -4.02
CA VAL A 18 8.93 -16.68 -4.41
C VAL A 18 7.90 -17.25 -3.43
N PRO A 19 7.16 -16.42 -2.67
CA PRO A 19 6.15 -16.90 -1.74
C PRO A 19 5.02 -17.63 -2.48
N GLN A 20 4.46 -18.66 -1.84
CA GLN A 20 3.31 -19.40 -2.34
C GLN A 20 2.05 -18.74 -1.77
N LEU A 21 1.20 -18.20 -2.63
CA LEU A 21 -0.07 -17.59 -2.23
C LEU A 21 -1.22 -18.57 -2.52
N GLU A 22 -2.11 -18.75 -1.56
CA GLU A 22 -3.27 -19.65 -1.69
C GLU A 22 -4.40 -19.03 -2.53
N ALA A 23 -4.56 -17.70 -2.45
CA ALA A 23 -5.60 -16.92 -3.12
C ALA A 23 -5.14 -15.46 -3.36
N GLU A 24 -5.95 -14.67 -4.06
CA GLU A 24 -5.66 -13.25 -4.33
C GLU A 24 -5.71 -12.37 -3.06
N ASP A 25 -6.47 -12.80 -2.06
CA ASP A 25 -6.65 -12.14 -0.76
C ASP A 25 -5.79 -12.76 0.36
N ASP A 26 -4.81 -13.59 0.01
CA ASP A 26 -3.91 -14.23 0.98
C ASP A 26 -3.06 -13.19 1.74
N THR A 27 -3.27 -13.11 3.05
CA THR A 27 -2.56 -12.22 3.97
C THR A 27 -1.65 -12.98 4.94
N SER A 28 -1.35 -14.26 4.68
CA SER A 28 -0.58 -15.15 5.58
C SER A 28 0.86 -14.70 5.85
N TYR A 29 1.46 -13.93 4.94
CA TYR A 29 2.81 -13.35 5.11
C TYR A 29 2.81 -12.02 5.87
N PHE A 30 1.63 -11.49 6.22
CA PHE A 30 1.49 -10.30 7.07
C PHE A 30 1.39 -10.68 8.54
N ASP A 31 1.73 -9.72 9.39
CA ASP A 31 1.64 -9.89 10.83
C ASP A 31 0.20 -9.69 11.31
N THR A 32 -0.40 -10.72 11.89
CA THR A 32 -1.83 -10.72 12.28
C THR A 32 -2.11 -10.03 13.62
N ARG A 33 -1.08 -9.45 14.26
CA ARG A 33 -1.18 -8.87 15.60
C ARG A 33 -1.97 -7.56 15.62
N SER A 34 -3.27 -7.68 15.91
CA SER A 34 -4.22 -6.56 15.92
C SER A 34 -3.91 -5.49 16.98
N GLU A 35 -3.11 -5.79 18.01
CA GLU A 35 -2.73 -4.79 19.01
C GLU A 35 -1.72 -3.77 18.50
N ARG A 36 -1.05 -4.04 17.37
CA ARG A 36 -0.11 -3.10 16.73
C ARG A 36 -0.70 -2.38 15.52
N TYR A 37 -1.86 -2.83 15.04
CA TYR A 37 -2.49 -2.34 13.83
C TYR A 37 -3.98 -2.14 14.10
N HIS A 38 -4.42 -0.87 14.10
CA HIS A 38 -5.84 -0.54 14.23
C HIS A 38 -6.58 -0.97 12.96
N HIS A 39 -7.04 -2.22 12.92
CA HIS A 39 -7.82 -2.79 11.81
C HIS A 39 -9.32 -2.57 11.96
N LEU A 40 -9.74 -1.80 12.97
CA LEU A 40 -11.10 -1.33 13.03
C LEU A 40 -11.24 -0.36 11.86
N ALA A 41 -11.79 -0.87 10.75
CA ALA A 41 -12.35 -0.04 9.72
C ALA A 41 -13.16 1.03 10.44
N SER A 42 -12.89 2.28 10.09
CA SER A 42 -13.61 3.48 10.48
C SER A 42 -15.07 3.42 10.00
N GLU A 43 -15.81 2.37 10.39
CA GLU A 43 -17.25 2.22 10.12
C GLU A 43 -18.08 3.06 11.10
N GLU A 44 -17.45 3.68 12.11
CA GLU A 44 -18.11 4.57 13.08
C GLU A 44 -17.54 6.01 13.13
N ASP A 45 -16.66 6.41 12.21
CA ASP A 45 -16.24 7.82 12.09
C ASP A 45 -16.89 8.47 10.86
N GLU A 46 -18.22 8.64 10.91
CA GLU A 46 -18.92 9.64 10.09
C GLU A 46 -18.71 11.08 10.63
N GLU A 47 -17.79 11.31 11.58
CA GLU A 47 -17.68 12.55 12.36
C GLU A 47 -16.23 13.12 12.46
N THR A 48 -15.40 12.98 11.41
CA THR A 48 -14.08 13.69 11.37
C THR A 48 -13.77 14.39 10.04
N ASN A 49 -14.76 14.59 9.17
CA ASN A 49 -14.59 15.48 8.01
C ASN A 49 -14.70 16.97 8.42
N ASP A 50 -13.86 17.40 9.36
CA ASP A 50 -13.67 18.83 9.63
C ASP A 50 -12.94 19.44 8.42
N GLU A 51 -13.54 20.49 7.81
CA GLU A 51 -12.99 21.18 6.64
C GLU A 51 -11.53 21.63 6.84
N GLU A 52 -11.08 21.85 8.08
CA GLU A 52 -9.73 22.26 8.42
C GLU A 52 -8.68 21.17 8.15
N SER A 53 -8.98 19.89 8.46
CA SER A 53 -8.06 18.76 8.20
C SER A 53 -7.89 18.52 6.69
N SER A 54 -8.95 18.76 5.91
CA SER A 54 -8.91 18.65 4.45
C SER A 54 -7.96 19.67 3.79
N VAL A 55 -7.68 20.81 4.45
CA VAL A 55 -6.81 21.87 3.91
C VAL A 55 -5.35 21.46 3.88
N GLU A 56 -4.89 20.70 4.86
CA GLU A 56 -3.49 20.31 4.98
C GLU A 56 -3.05 19.30 3.91
N ILE A 57 -4.01 18.54 3.35
CA ILE A 57 -3.74 17.43 2.42
C ILE A 57 -4.43 17.58 1.05
N ARG A 58 -4.72 18.82 0.63
CA ARG A 58 -5.44 19.12 -0.63
C ARG A 58 -4.85 18.50 -1.91
N GLN A 59 -3.58 18.11 -1.90
CA GLN A 59 -2.89 17.52 -3.06
C GLN A 59 -2.64 16.00 -2.92
N PHE A 60 -3.31 15.34 -1.99
CA PHE A 60 -3.14 13.92 -1.73
C PHE A 60 -3.78 13.02 -2.81
N SER A 61 -4.90 13.47 -3.39
CA SER A 61 -5.62 12.71 -4.40
C SER A 61 -4.77 12.52 -5.66
N SER A 62 -4.50 11.26 -5.99
CA SER A 62 -3.77 10.87 -7.19
C SER A 62 -4.48 9.71 -7.87
N CYS A 63 -4.52 9.75 -9.20
CA CYS A 63 -4.99 8.63 -10.01
C CYS A 63 -3.92 8.29 -11.05
N SER A 64 -3.79 7.01 -11.37
CA SER A 64 -2.95 6.64 -12.51
C SER A 64 -3.54 7.22 -13.79
N HIS A 65 -2.70 7.67 -14.72
CA HIS A 65 -3.12 8.23 -16.00
C HIS A 65 -4.09 7.33 -16.79
N ARG A 66 -4.06 6.01 -16.55
CA ARG A 66 -4.92 5.02 -17.22
C ARG A 66 -6.36 5.00 -16.69
N PHE A 67 -6.59 5.58 -15.52
CA PHE A 67 -7.88 5.62 -14.83
C PHE A 67 -8.15 7.05 -14.36
N SER A 68 -8.16 8.02 -15.28
CA SER A 68 -8.60 9.39 -14.98
C SER A 68 -10.12 9.39 -14.83
N LYS A 69 -10.62 9.08 -13.63
CA LYS A 69 -12.00 9.41 -13.27
C LYS A 69 -11.94 10.74 -12.55
N VAL A 70 -12.41 11.78 -13.24
CA VAL A 70 -12.56 13.19 -12.83
C VAL A 70 -12.46 13.37 -11.31
N CYS A 71 -11.32 13.89 -10.85
CA CYS A 71 -11.24 14.46 -9.51
C CYS A 71 -12.17 15.68 -9.50
N LEU A 72 -13.29 15.61 -8.78
CA LEU A 72 -14.05 16.79 -8.38
C LEU A 72 -13.36 17.42 -7.17
#